data_AF-A0A2A2LQ27-F1
#
_entry.id   AF-A0A2A2LQ27-F1
#
_cell.length_a   1.000
_cell.length_b   1.000
_cell.length_c   1.000
_cell.angle_alpha   90.00
_cell.angle_beta   90.00
_cell.angle_gamma   90.00
#
_symmetry.space_group_name_H-M   'P 1'
#
loop_
_entity.id
_entity.type
_entity.pdbx_description
1 polymer ?
#
loop_
_entity_poly.entity_id
_entity_poly.type
_entity_poly.pdbx_seq_one_letter_code
_entity_poly.pdbx_strand_id
1 'polypeptide(L)'
;MLPMAEKLQEIGHSVAMYHNNLAPLGKISDKINSIESVGKISIKPGHTVGEVFWNFQVDPLVYEPPFVFSLEIMKSVINDENLATVLNTSYDVVLVDEIFMSMQAAVALKLKQKFGSRIGIFATTDVNVLFTQYKGLGRNPITETNFYTSHFDMYDVNVERFWWRLKSFITHLKEIYIHYVNDYHMKGAGELLEISSSFDEIFGNSLFTLMEFPYNFGYPVTKSSNLFHIMHFCPESKLLSEDYLKFIEDPTYEAVIYVAFGSFTDWTVAPNGTIEKFVNALNDLEEYKIIWSYNGPSVSHLVKSHIMVTSWAPQHGILSHKKVQAFFTHGGQKR
;
A
#
# COMPACT_ATOMS: atom_id res chain seq x y z
N MET A 1 1.57 9.44 2.50
CA MET A 1 2.43 10.64 2.60
C MET A 1 1.76 11.96 2.19
N LEU A 2 1.01 12.07 1.07
CA LEU A 2 0.47 13.38 0.62
C LEU A 2 -0.33 14.18 1.68
N PRO A 3 -1.30 13.60 2.41
CA PRO A 3 -2.04 14.37 3.43
C PRO A 3 -1.14 14.91 4.56
N MET A 4 -0.11 14.13 4.93
CA MET A 4 0.89 14.57 5.92
C MET A 4 1.74 15.72 5.38
N ALA A 5 2.16 15.65 4.11
CA ALA A 5 2.90 16.73 3.46
C ALA A 5 2.08 18.04 3.42
N GLU A 6 0.77 17.95 3.12
CA GLU A 6 -0.12 19.11 3.15
C GLU A 6 -0.28 19.68 4.57
N LYS A 7 -0.44 18.82 5.59
CA LYS A 7 -0.51 19.26 6.99
C LYS A 7 0.78 19.90 7.48
N LEU A 8 1.94 19.38 7.10
CA LEU A 8 3.23 19.99 7.42
C LEU A 8 3.35 21.40 6.81
N GLN A 9 2.85 21.59 5.59
CA GLN A 9 2.82 22.91 4.95
C GLN A 9 1.85 23.88 5.63
N GLU A 10 0.68 23.41 6.06
CA GLU A 10 -0.30 24.22 6.82
C GLU A 10 0.26 24.75 8.14
N ILE A 11 1.15 24.00 8.80
CA ILE A 11 1.81 24.45 10.04
C ILE A 11 3.14 25.19 9.79
N GLY A 12 3.45 25.53 8.54
CA GLY A 12 4.54 26.44 8.16
C GLY A 12 5.86 25.76 7.73
N HIS A 13 5.88 24.44 7.50
CA HIS A 13 7.07 23.77 6.98
C HIS A 13 7.15 23.83 5.45
N SER A 14 8.37 23.97 4.93
CA SER A 14 8.64 23.77 3.50
C SER A 14 8.75 22.26 3.22
N VAL A 15 7.92 21.76 2.30
CA VAL A 15 7.88 20.33 1.97
C VAL A 15 8.19 20.14 0.49
N ALA A 16 9.19 19.29 0.23
CA ALA A 16 9.48 18.77 -1.09
C ALA A 16 9.15 17.29 -1.15
N MET A 17 8.54 16.85 -2.25
CA MET A 17 8.35 15.43 -2.55
C MET A 17 9.14 15.10 -3.81
N TYR A 18 10.01 14.11 -3.70
CA TYR A 18 10.75 13.57 -4.81
C TYR A 18 10.10 12.25 -5.24
N HIS A 19 9.69 12.17 -6.50
CA HIS A 19 9.03 10.99 -7.06
C HIS A 19 9.81 10.48 -8.27
N ASN A 20 9.90 9.15 -8.35
CA ASN A 20 10.47 8.46 -9.48
C ASN A 20 9.43 7.53 -10.08
N ASN A 21 9.01 7.81 -11.31
CA ASN A 21 7.95 7.07 -11.98
C ASN A 21 8.40 6.61 -13.37
N LEU A 22 7.70 5.62 -13.92
CA LEU A 22 7.88 5.19 -15.31
C LEU A 22 7.18 6.13 -16.30
N ALA A 23 6.23 6.93 -15.82
CA ALA A 23 5.48 7.91 -16.58
C ALA A 23 5.30 9.18 -15.72
N PRO A 24 5.23 10.36 -16.34
CA PRO A 24 5.00 11.61 -15.61
C PRO A 24 3.69 11.57 -14.80
N LEU A 25 3.77 11.88 -13.51
CA LEU A 25 2.60 12.13 -12.66
C LEU A 25 2.06 13.54 -12.84
N GLY A 26 2.93 14.49 -13.21
CA GLY A 26 2.59 15.90 -13.26
C GLY A 26 2.49 16.52 -11.86
N LYS A 27 1.84 17.70 -11.77
CA LYS A 27 1.73 18.43 -10.51
C LYS A 27 0.76 17.74 -9.56
N ILE A 28 1.27 17.24 -8.44
CA ILE A 28 0.47 16.50 -7.43
C ILE A 28 -0.29 17.45 -6.50
N SER A 29 0.28 18.61 -6.16
CA SER A 29 -0.37 19.63 -5.32
C SER A 29 0.21 21.01 -5.60
N ASP A 30 -0.63 22.04 -5.51
CA ASP A 30 -0.19 23.44 -5.58
C ASP A 30 0.63 23.88 -4.36
N LYS A 31 0.50 23.15 -3.25
CA LYS A 31 1.09 23.49 -1.95
C LYS A 31 2.46 22.85 -1.72
N ILE A 32 2.85 21.85 -2.51
CA ILE A 32 4.04 21.03 -2.28
C ILE A 32 5.02 21.20 -3.43
N ASN A 33 6.31 21.34 -3.12
CA ASN A 33 7.34 21.37 -4.14
C ASN A 33 7.57 19.95 -4.69
N SER A 34 7.01 19.70 -5.87
CA SER A 34 7.04 18.40 -6.53
C SER A 34 8.25 18.30 -7.46
N ILE A 35 9.21 17.45 -7.12
CA ILE A 35 10.38 17.15 -7.95
C ILE A 35 10.19 15.75 -8.55
N GLU A 36 10.26 15.63 -9.87
CA GLU A 36 9.98 14.38 -10.57
C GLU A 36 11.14 13.99 -11.49
N SER A 37 11.60 12.74 -11.38
CA SER A 37 12.41 12.10 -12.41
C SER A 37 11.61 10.96 -13.04
N VAL A 38 11.78 10.77 -14.36
CA VAL A 38 11.14 9.66 -15.09
C VAL A 38 12.19 8.61 -15.42
N GLY A 39 12.07 7.46 -14.76
CA GLY A 39 12.94 6.31 -15.01
C GLY A 39 12.63 5.67 -16.35
N LYS A 40 13.66 5.26 -17.09
CA LYS A 40 13.52 4.50 -18.35
C LYS A 40 13.83 3.04 -18.10
N ILE A 41 12.88 2.32 -17.51
CA ILE A 41 13.02 0.88 -17.26
C ILE A 41 12.22 0.09 -18.30
N SER A 42 12.89 -0.82 -18.98
CA SER A 42 12.22 -1.85 -19.77
C SER A 42 11.84 -3.00 -18.84
N ILE A 43 10.61 -2.97 -18.31
CA ILE A 43 10.06 -4.12 -17.59
C ILE A 43 9.77 -5.19 -18.65
N LYS A 44 10.38 -6.39 -18.51
CA LYS A 44 10.04 -7.52 -19.37
C LYS A 44 8.53 -7.78 -19.25
N PRO A 45 7.77 -7.77 -20.37
CA PRO A 45 6.34 -8.04 -20.33
C PRO A 45 6.14 -9.48 -19.89
N GLY A 46 5.35 -9.70 -18.85
CA GLY A 46 5.11 -11.03 -18.30
C GLY A 46 3.74 -11.18 -17.66
N HIS A 47 3.30 -10.21 -16.86
CA HIS A 47 1.97 -10.20 -16.25
C HIS A 47 1.54 -8.74 -16.05
N THR A 48 0.32 -8.39 -16.42
CA THR A 48 -0.21 -7.07 -16.06
C THR A 48 -0.43 -7.01 -14.55
N VAL A 49 -0.33 -5.83 -13.94
CA VAL A 49 -0.62 -5.65 -12.51
C VAL A 49 -1.99 -6.22 -12.14
N GLY A 50 -2.98 -6.10 -13.03
CA GLY A 50 -4.32 -6.66 -12.86
C GLY A 50 -4.39 -8.19 -12.79
N GLU A 51 -3.66 -8.90 -13.66
CA GLU A 51 -3.58 -10.38 -13.64
C GLU A 51 -2.93 -10.90 -12.36
N VAL A 52 -1.93 -10.17 -11.86
CA VAL A 52 -1.27 -10.49 -10.60
C VAL A 52 -2.28 -10.39 -9.46
N PHE A 53 -3.06 -9.32 -9.34
CA PHE A 53 -4.00 -9.13 -8.23
C PHE A 53 -5.07 -10.22 -8.12
N TRP A 54 -5.56 -10.77 -9.23
CA TRP A 54 -6.53 -11.87 -9.20
C TRP A 54 -5.93 -13.21 -8.76
N ASN A 55 -4.64 -13.42 -9.02
CA ASN A 55 -3.94 -14.67 -8.73
C ASN A 55 -2.91 -14.53 -7.60
N PHE A 56 -2.93 -13.40 -6.90
CA PHE A 56 -1.90 -13.06 -5.93
C PHE A 56 -2.04 -13.95 -4.69
N GLN A 57 -1.09 -14.85 -4.51
CA GLN A 57 -0.84 -15.46 -3.22
C GLN A 57 0.29 -14.67 -2.55
N VAL A 58 0.00 -14.15 -1.36
CA VAL A 58 1.01 -13.42 -0.59
C VAL A 58 2.10 -14.43 -0.18
N ASP A 59 3.32 -14.23 -0.64
CA ASP A 59 4.52 -15.02 -0.31
C ASP A 59 5.67 -14.05 -0.02
N PRO A 60 6.62 -14.36 0.88
CA PRO A 60 7.74 -13.45 1.18
C PRO A 60 8.51 -12.97 -0.05
N LEU A 61 8.59 -13.79 -1.11
CA LEU A 61 9.34 -13.46 -2.33
C LEU A 61 8.74 -12.27 -3.09
N VAL A 62 7.48 -11.89 -2.85
CA VAL A 62 6.85 -10.72 -3.47
C VAL A 62 7.48 -9.39 -3.04
N TYR A 63 8.31 -9.41 -1.99
CA TYR A 63 9.03 -8.23 -1.49
C TYR A 63 10.36 -7.95 -2.20
N GLU A 64 10.87 -8.83 -3.08
CA GLU A 64 12.08 -8.53 -3.87
C GLU A 64 11.85 -7.51 -4.98
N PRO A 65 10.82 -7.63 -5.84
CA PRO A 65 10.65 -6.75 -6.99
C PRO A 65 10.68 -5.25 -6.67
N PRO A 66 10.09 -4.74 -5.56
CA PRO A 66 10.21 -3.33 -5.18
C PRO A 66 11.65 -2.85 -4.97
N PHE A 67 12.53 -3.69 -4.40
CA PHE A 67 13.93 -3.32 -4.13
C PHE A 67 14.78 -3.38 -5.39
N VAL A 68 14.55 -4.39 -6.25
CA VAL A 68 15.13 -4.46 -7.59
C VAL A 68 14.73 -3.23 -8.40
N PHE A 69 13.42 -2.95 -8.46
CA PHE A 69 12.88 -1.85 -9.22
C PHE A 69 13.44 -0.49 -8.76
N SER A 70 13.51 -0.28 -7.44
CA SER A 70 14.11 0.91 -6.84
C SER A 70 15.58 1.10 -7.26
N LEU A 71 16.37 0.01 -7.27
CA LEU A 71 17.77 0.06 -7.74
C LEU A 71 17.87 0.34 -9.24
N GLU A 72 17.03 -0.29 -10.07
CA GLU A 72 17.03 -0.05 -11.52
C GLU A 72 16.61 1.38 -11.88
N ILE A 73 15.65 1.97 -11.13
CA ILE A 73 15.31 3.39 -11.26
C ILE A 73 16.56 4.21 -11.00
N MET A 74 17.23 3.98 -9.87
CA MET A 74 18.41 4.74 -9.48
C MET A 74 19.49 4.71 -10.56
N LYS A 75 19.80 3.53 -11.11
CA LYS A 75 20.75 3.39 -12.22
C LYS A 75 20.36 4.24 -13.43
N SER A 76 19.06 4.31 -13.74
CA SER A 76 18.56 5.08 -14.87
C SER A 76 18.57 6.60 -14.66
N VAL A 77 18.47 7.07 -13.40
CA VAL A 77 18.39 8.50 -13.05
C VAL A 77 19.62 9.03 -12.32
N ILE A 78 20.70 8.25 -12.22
CA ILE A 78 21.89 8.64 -11.43
C ILE A 78 22.53 9.95 -11.91
N ASN A 79 22.41 10.24 -13.21
CA ASN A 79 22.89 11.46 -13.85
C ASN A 79 21.78 12.49 -14.13
N ASP A 80 20.58 12.29 -13.57
CA ASP A 80 19.43 13.18 -13.76
C ASP A 80 19.59 14.47 -12.94
N GLU A 81 19.25 15.61 -13.54
CA GLU A 81 19.39 16.93 -12.90
C GLU A 81 18.49 17.07 -11.66
N ASN A 82 17.32 16.41 -11.63
CA ASN A 82 16.45 16.46 -10.48
C ASN A 82 17.02 15.67 -9.30
N LEU A 83 17.62 14.50 -9.55
CA LEU A 83 18.34 13.76 -8.51
C LEU A 83 19.53 14.57 -7.99
N ALA A 84 20.30 15.19 -8.89
CA ALA A 84 21.39 16.07 -8.51
C ALA A 84 20.92 17.26 -7.67
N THR A 85 19.76 17.85 -8.01
CA THR A 85 19.12 18.92 -7.23
C THR A 85 18.77 18.44 -5.82
N VAL A 86 18.17 17.25 -5.70
CA VAL A 86 17.86 16.65 -4.39
C VAL A 86 19.14 16.45 -3.58
N LEU A 87 20.18 15.84 -4.13
CA LEU A 87 21.46 15.56 -3.46
C LEU A 87 22.27 16.82 -3.10
N ASN A 88 21.94 17.97 -3.71
CA ASN A 88 22.57 19.26 -3.44
C ASN A 88 21.73 20.20 -2.58
N THR A 89 20.52 19.78 -2.19
CA THR A 89 19.64 20.54 -1.30
C THR A 89 19.77 20.03 0.13
N SER A 90 19.86 20.93 1.11
CA SER A 90 19.86 20.56 2.52
C SER A 90 18.42 20.42 3.02
N TYR A 91 18.16 19.36 3.78
CA TYR A 91 16.87 19.07 4.40
C TYR A 91 17.05 18.83 5.89
N ASP A 92 16.17 19.37 6.73
CA ASP A 92 16.17 19.10 8.17
C ASP A 92 15.80 17.65 8.47
N VAL A 93 14.82 17.13 7.73
CA VAL A 93 14.28 15.77 7.85
C VAL A 93 14.04 15.19 6.46
N VAL A 94 14.49 13.95 6.25
CA VAL A 94 14.22 13.13 5.07
C VAL A 94 13.36 11.94 5.50
N LEU A 95 12.20 11.79 4.86
CA LEU A 95 11.32 10.64 5.08
C LEU A 95 11.47 9.67 3.92
N VAL A 96 11.65 8.39 4.24
CA VAL A 96 11.76 7.30 3.25
C VAL A 96 10.62 6.32 3.43
N ASP A 97 10.03 5.87 2.33
CA ASP A 97 9.06 4.77 2.36
C ASP A 97 9.81 3.45 2.63
N GLU A 98 9.26 2.61 3.51
CA GLU A 98 9.85 1.31 3.88
C GLU A 98 9.83 0.30 2.73
N ILE A 99 8.94 0.48 1.75
CA ILE A 99 8.89 -0.32 0.54
C ILE A 99 9.60 0.49 -0.56
N PHE A 100 10.37 -0.15 -1.43
CA PHE A 100 11.23 0.51 -2.44
C PHE A 100 12.45 1.24 -1.87
N MET A 101 13.03 0.78 -0.75
CA MET A 101 14.09 1.49 -0.04
C MET A 101 15.44 1.60 -0.76
N SER A 102 15.79 0.76 -1.73
CA SER A 102 17.15 0.72 -2.30
C SER A 102 17.72 2.10 -2.63
N MET A 103 17.03 2.87 -3.50
CA MET A 103 17.41 4.23 -3.85
C MET A 103 17.17 5.23 -2.71
N GLN A 104 16.00 5.14 -2.06
CA GLN A 104 15.57 6.13 -1.06
C GLN A 104 16.51 6.15 0.16
N ALA A 105 16.93 4.97 0.62
CA ALA A 105 17.89 4.80 1.70
C ALA A 105 19.25 5.38 1.31
N ALA A 106 19.76 5.07 0.11
CA ALA A 106 21.02 5.63 -0.36
C ALA A 106 20.98 7.17 -0.42
N VAL A 107 19.91 7.76 -0.98
CA VAL A 107 19.73 9.22 -1.03
C VAL A 107 19.66 9.81 0.38
N ALA A 108 18.86 9.24 1.28
CA ALA A 108 18.71 9.73 2.65
C ALA A 108 20.03 9.66 3.45
N LEU A 109 20.77 8.55 3.33
CA LEU A 109 22.07 8.37 3.96
C LEU A 109 23.12 9.33 3.38
N LYS A 110 23.09 9.60 2.06
CA LYS A 110 23.97 10.60 1.44
C LYS A 110 23.68 12.01 1.94
N LEU A 111 22.40 12.39 2.03
CA LEU A 111 21.98 13.68 2.58
C LEU A 111 22.39 13.83 4.05
N LYS A 112 22.24 12.76 4.85
CA LYS A 112 22.77 12.71 6.21
C LYS A 112 24.28 12.91 6.26
N GLN A 113 25.05 12.19 5.44
CA GLN A 113 26.51 12.33 5.37
C GLN A 113 26.94 13.75 5.00
N LYS A 114 26.24 14.40 4.06
CA LYS A 114 26.62 15.70 3.51
C LYS A 114 26.15 16.88 4.35
N PHE A 115 24.94 16.80 4.90
CA PHE A 115 24.27 17.94 5.54
C PHE A 115 23.82 17.68 6.99
N GLY A 116 23.98 16.46 7.50
CA GLY A 116 23.49 16.10 8.84
C GLY A 116 21.97 15.94 8.90
N SER A 117 21.29 15.76 7.76
CA SER A 117 19.85 15.53 7.68
C SER A 117 19.40 14.39 8.58
N ARG A 118 18.28 14.59 9.28
CA ARG A 118 17.66 13.55 10.11
C ARG A 118 16.83 12.63 9.22
N ILE A 119 16.82 11.33 9.55
CA ILE A 119 16.09 10.33 8.77
C ILE A 119 14.89 9.86 9.59
N GLY A 120 13.73 9.77 8.95
CA GLY A 120 12.55 9.09 9.46
C GLY A 120 12.03 8.07 8.45
N ILE A 121 11.43 6.99 8.95
CA ILE A 121 10.87 5.93 8.10
C ILE A 121 9.36 6.06 8.07
N PHE A 122 8.77 5.97 6.88
CA PHE A 122 7.34 5.90 6.66
C PHE A 122 6.97 4.45 6.33
N ALA A 123 6.28 3.78 7.26
CA ALA A 123 5.89 2.39 7.15
C ALA A 123 4.38 2.27 6.91
N THR A 124 3.99 1.55 5.86
CA THR A 124 2.58 1.25 5.55
C THR A 124 2.12 -0.08 6.13
N THR A 125 3.06 -0.92 6.56
CA THR A 125 2.82 -2.29 6.99
C THR A 125 3.59 -2.61 8.27
N ASP A 126 2.93 -3.29 9.20
CA ASP A 126 3.56 -3.83 10.41
C ASP A 126 3.62 -5.37 10.40
N VAL A 127 3.31 -6.02 9.27
CA VAL A 127 3.14 -7.49 9.21
C VAL A 127 4.37 -8.26 8.75
N ASN A 128 5.35 -7.60 8.11
CA ASN A 128 6.61 -8.23 7.72
C ASN A 128 7.52 -8.42 8.93
N VAL A 129 7.90 -9.66 9.24
CA VAL A 129 8.59 -10.00 10.49
C VAL A 129 9.96 -9.31 10.58
N LEU A 130 10.67 -9.14 9.46
CA LEU A 130 12.02 -8.58 9.51
C LEU A 130 12.00 -7.06 9.70
N PHE A 131 11.06 -6.37 9.07
CA PHE A 131 10.81 -4.96 9.38
C PHE A 131 10.36 -4.77 10.84
N THR A 132 9.62 -5.72 11.40
CA THR A 132 9.21 -5.66 12.81
C THR A 132 10.41 -5.75 13.75
N GLN A 133 11.44 -6.55 13.42
CA GLN A 133 12.66 -6.66 14.22
C GLN A 133 13.40 -5.31 14.32
N TYR A 134 13.59 -4.61 13.20
CA TYR A 134 14.21 -3.27 13.19
C TYR A 134 13.42 -2.21 13.97
N LYS A 135 12.11 -2.42 14.13
CA LYS A 135 11.22 -1.54 14.91
C LYS A 135 11.10 -1.95 16.38
N GLY A 136 11.82 -2.99 16.81
CA GLY A 136 11.71 -3.54 18.17
C GLY A 136 10.32 -4.14 18.48
N LEU A 137 9.59 -4.53 17.43
CA LEU A 137 8.32 -5.23 17.55
C LEU A 137 8.62 -6.72 17.82
N GLY A 138 8.44 -7.15 19.06
CA GLY A 138 8.71 -8.52 19.48
C GLY A 138 7.64 -9.46 18.94
N ARG A 139 7.93 -10.13 17.82
CA ARG A 139 7.05 -11.14 17.23
C ARG A 139 7.74 -12.49 17.12
N ASN A 140 7.01 -13.55 17.45
CA ASN A 140 7.47 -14.90 17.20
C ASN A 140 6.82 -15.43 15.91
N PRO A 141 7.59 -15.58 14.82
CA PRO A 141 7.05 -15.94 13.52
C PRO A 141 6.48 -17.38 13.45
N ILE A 142 6.71 -18.21 14.47
CA ILE A 142 6.28 -19.61 14.52
C ILE A 142 4.98 -19.79 15.30
N THR A 143 4.76 -18.98 16.34
CA THR A 143 3.61 -19.12 17.25
C THR A 143 2.50 -18.12 16.97
N GLU A 144 2.68 -17.23 16.00
CA GLU A 144 1.68 -16.28 15.53
C GLU A 144 1.14 -16.69 14.16
N THR A 145 -0.05 -16.20 13.82
CA THR A 145 -0.60 -16.40 12.49
C THR A 145 0.29 -15.69 11.48
N ASN A 146 0.72 -16.44 10.47
CA ASN A 146 1.62 -15.96 9.45
C ASN A 146 0.86 -15.04 8.47
N PHE A 147 1.40 -13.86 8.14
CA PHE A 147 0.77 -12.91 7.20
C PHE A 147 0.60 -13.48 5.78
N TYR A 148 1.44 -14.43 5.38
CA TYR A 148 1.41 -15.11 4.09
C TYR A 148 0.47 -16.33 4.08
N THR A 149 -0.39 -16.46 5.09
CA THR A 149 -1.36 -17.56 5.17
C THR A 149 -2.36 -17.43 4.03
N SER A 150 -2.54 -18.50 3.26
CA SER A 150 -3.48 -18.47 2.13
C SER A 150 -4.93 -18.33 2.63
N HIS A 151 -5.81 -17.78 1.80
CA HIS A 151 -7.22 -17.61 2.13
C HIS A 151 -7.91 -18.92 2.55
N PHE A 152 -7.47 -20.07 2.03
CA PHE A 152 -8.01 -21.38 2.41
C PHE A 152 -7.53 -21.84 3.79
N ASP A 153 -6.29 -21.52 4.14
CA ASP A 153 -5.71 -21.90 5.43
C ASP A 153 -6.22 -21.03 6.59
N MET A 154 -6.70 -19.81 6.30
CA MET A 154 -7.26 -18.90 7.31
C MET A 154 -8.51 -19.45 8.00
N TYR A 155 -9.21 -20.41 7.41
CA TYR A 155 -10.42 -21.01 8.01
C TYR A 155 -10.14 -22.00 9.14
N ASP A 156 -8.91 -22.52 9.26
CA ASP A 156 -8.53 -23.53 10.27
C ASP A 156 -7.14 -23.23 10.85
N VAL A 157 -6.92 -21.97 11.24
CA VAL A 157 -5.68 -21.53 11.88
C VAL A 157 -5.54 -22.20 13.24
N ASN A 158 -4.46 -22.98 13.42
CA ASN A 158 -4.15 -23.59 14.70
C ASN A 158 -2.62 -23.69 14.91
N VAL A 159 -2.10 -22.79 15.74
CA VAL A 159 -0.67 -22.67 16.05
C VAL A 159 -0.11 -23.81 16.90
N GLU A 160 -0.97 -24.62 17.53
CA GLU A 160 -0.54 -25.79 18.30
C GLU A 160 -0.16 -26.96 17.37
N ARG A 161 -0.76 -27.01 16.16
CA ARG A 161 -0.47 -28.08 15.19
C ARG A 161 0.96 -27.98 14.67
N PHE A 162 1.64 -29.12 14.63
CA PHE A 162 3.03 -29.21 14.14
C PHE A 162 3.17 -28.67 12.70
N TRP A 163 2.28 -29.07 11.79
CA TRP A 163 2.33 -28.66 10.39
C TRP A 163 2.15 -27.16 10.19
N TRP A 164 1.37 -26.50 11.05
CA TRP A 164 1.24 -25.04 11.03
C TRP A 164 2.55 -24.36 11.40
N ARG A 165 3.17 -24.82 12.49
CA ARG A 165 4.47 -24.31 12.95
C ARG A 165 5.56 -24.57 11.92
N LEU A 166 5.56 -25.73 11.27
CA LEU A 166 6.52 -26.06 10.20
C LEU A 166 6.34 -25.14 8.98
N LYS A 167 5.10 -24.92 8.53
CA LYS A 167 4.81 -23.99 7.43
C LYS A 167 5.26 -22.57 7.78
N SER A 168 4.93 -22.10 8.97
CA SER A 168 5.31 -20.77 9.45
C SER A 168 6.84 -20.61 9.55
N PHE A 169 7.54 -21.64 10.01
CA PHE A 169 9.00 -21.69 10.02
C PHE A 169 9.61 -21.63 8.62
N ILE A 170 9.08 -22.40 7.66
CA ILE A 170 9.55 -22.35 6.25
C ILE A 170 9.33 -20.96 5.66
N THR A 171 8.17 -20.35 5.90
CA THR A 171 7.90 -18.98 5.46
C THR A 171 8.85 -17.98 6.09
N HIS A 172 9.19 -18.14 7.37
CA HIS A 172 10.17 -17.29 8.03
C HIS A 172 11.58 -17.43 7.42
N LEU A 173 12.00 -18.65 7.04
CA LEU A 173 13.26 -18.83 6.31
C LEU A 173 13.26 -18.11 4.95
N LYS A 174 12.12 -18.10 4.25
CA LYS A 174 11.98 -17.32 3.00
C LYS A 174 12.09 -15.81 3.26
N GLU A 175 11.53 -15.30 4.35
CA GLU A 175 11.71 -13.90 4.73
C GLU A 175 13.20 -13.58 5.00
N ILE A 176 13.90 -14.43 5.76
CA ILE A 176 15.33 -14.22 6.02
C ILE A 176 16.10 -14.18 4.70
N TYR A 177 15.83 -15.11 3.81
CA TYR A 177 16.42 -15.13 2.47
C TYR A 177 16.14 -13.83 1.70
N ILE A 178 14.87 -13.42 1.61
CA ILE A 178 14.49 -12.22 0.84
C ILE A 178 15.09 -10.95 1.42
N HIS A 179 15.29 -10.90 2.72
CA HIS A 179 15.96 -9.78 3.37
C HIS A 179 17.43 -9.67 2.96
N TYR A 180 18.18 -10.78 2.90
CA TYR A 180 19.56 -10.73 2.40
C TYR A 180 19.62 -10.28 0.92
N VAL A 181 18.67 -10.73 0.09
CA VAL A 181 18.55 -10.30 -1.31
C VAL A 181 18.24 -8.80 -1.39
N ASN A 182 17.27 -8.32 -0.60
CA ASN A 182 16.92 -6.91 -0.57
C ASN A 182 18.06 -6.03 -0.05
N ASP A 183 18.79 -6.50 0.97
CA ASP A 183 19.97 -5.82 1.51
C ASP A 183 21.09 -5.72 0.46
N TYR A 184 21.27 -6.73 -0.38
CA TYR A 184 22.18 -6.67 -1.53
C TYR A 184 21.77 -5.56 -2.52
N HIS A 185 20.48 -5.40 -2.82
CA HIS A 185 20.01 -4.30 -3.67
C HIS A 185 20.20 -2.92 -3.03
N MET A 186 20.02 -2.82 -1.71
CA MET A 186 20.29 -1.59 -0.96
C MET A 186 21.77 -1.21 -0.99
N LYS A 187 22.67 -2.20 -0.85
CA LYS A 187 24.12 -2.02 -0.98
C LYS A 187 24.50 -1.53 -2.37
N GLY A 188 23.97 -2.17 -3.42
CA GLY A 188 24.21 -1.75 -4.80
C GLY A 188 23.75 -0.31 -5.08
N ALA A 189 22.68 0.16 -4.45
CA ALA A 189 22.26 1.56 -4.53
C ALA A 189 23.22 2.51 -3.78
N GLY A 190 23.72 2.10 -2.62
CA GLY A 190 24.74 2.87 -1.87
C GLY A 190 26.04 3.04 -2.65
N GLU A 191 26.51 2.00 -3.33
CA GLU A 191 27.72 2.01 -4.16
C GLU A 191 27.66 3.10 -5.25
N LEU A 192 26.48 3.31 -5.88
CA LEU A 192 26.28 4.35 -6.90
C LEU A 192 26.46 5.78 -6.36
N LEU A 193 26.36 5.99 -5.05
CA LEU A 193 26.58 7.27 -4.37
C LEU A 193 27.83 7.28 -3.48
N GLU A 194 28.67 6.25 -3.58
CA GLU A 194 29.90 6.09 -2.81
C GLU A 194 29.64 6.12 -1.29
N ILE A 195 28.61 5.41 -0.82
CA ILE A 195 28.23 5.29 0.60
C ILE A 195 27.87 3.85 0.98
N SER A 196 27.94 3.54 2.27
CA SER A 196 27.32 2.33 2.82
C SER A 196 25.81 2.50 2.88
N SER A 197 25.05 1.49 2.43
CA SER A 197 23.59 1.45 2.48
C SER A 197 23.13 0.01 2.69
N SER A 198 22.36 -0.22 3.74
CA SER A 198 21.80 -1.50 4.14
C SER A 198 20.58 -1.26 5.02
N PHE A 199 19.85 -2.31 5.39
CA PHE A 199 18.79 -2.18 6.41
C PHE A 199 19.35 -1.71 7.75
N ASP A 200 20.47 -2.27 8.20
CA ASP A 200 21.12 -1.85 9.44
C ASP A 200 21.51 -0.38 9.42
N GLU A 201 22.04 0.12 8.30
CA GLU A 201 22.42 1.53 8.16
C GLU A 201 21.21 2.44 8.21
N ILE A 202 20.16 2.17 7.42
CA ILE A 202 19.01 3.08 7.36
C ILE A 202 18.18 3.07 8.65
N PHE A 203 17.94 1.90 9.24
CA PHE A 203 17.20 1.79 10.49
C PHE A 203 18.05 2.25 11.68
N GLY A 204 19.34 1.95 11.71
CA GLY A 204 20.27 2.44 12.74
C GLY A 204 20.47 3.95 12.72
N ASN A 205 20.29 4.59 11.57
CA ASN A 205 20.36 6.05 11.42
C ASN A 205 19.01 6.77 11.51
N SER A 206 17.90 6.03 11.56
CA SER A 206 16.54 6.58 11.66
C SER A 206 16.22 7.02 13.08
N LEU A 207 15.62 8.21 13.22
CA LEU A 207 15.17 8.73 14.51
C LEU A 207 13.80 8.18 14.91
N PHE A 208 12.94 7.90 13.94
CA PHE A 208 11.57 7.47 14.18
C PHE A 208 10.99 6.72 12.98
N THR A 209 9.96 5.94 13.27
CA THR A 209 9.13 5.28 12.26
C THR A 209 7.69 5.75 12.43
N LEU A 210 7.13 6.33 11.37
CA LEU A 210 5.71 6.66 11.26
C LEU A 210 4.98 5.47 10.65
N MET A 211 4.01 4.91 11.36
CA MET A 211 3.25 3.73 10.95
C MET A 211 1.82 4.14 10.52
N GLU A 212 1.50 3.97 9.24
CA GLU A 212 0.16 4.19 8.65
C GLU A 212 -0.79 2.99 8.90
N PHE A 213 -0.29 1.88 9.48
CA PHE A 213 -1.11 0.70 9.80
C PHE A 213 -1.91 0.85 11.12
N PRO A 214 -3.18 0.40 11.16
CA PRO A 214 -4.02 0.42 12.36
C PRO A 214 -3.36 -0.21 13.59
N TYR A 215 -3.22 0.56 14.67
CA TYR A 215 -2.60 0.08 15.91
C TYR A 215 -3.31 -1.15 16.52
N ASN A 216 -4.63 -1.25 16.34
CA ASN A 216 -5.49 -2.27 16.99
C ASN A 216 -5.73 -3.54 16.18
N PHE A 217 -5.16 -3.67 14.96
CA PHE A 217 -5.35 -4.88 14.14
C PHE A 217 -4.23 -5.92 14.37
N GLY A 218 -3.11 -5.52 14.96
CA GLY A 218 -1.99 -6.42 15.26
C GLY A 218 -2.11 -7.14 16.60
N TYR A 219 -1.36 -8.23 16.76
CA TYR A 219 -1.21 -8.92 18.04
C TYR A 219 -0.60 -7.99 19.11
N PRO A 220 -0.89 -8.21 20.40
CA PRO A 220 -0.18 -7.54 21.48
C PRO A 220 1.32 -7.85 21.39
N VAL A 221 2.12 -6.81 21.16
CA VAL A 221 3.59 -6.92 21.02
C VAL A 221 4.28 -5.77 21.74
N THR A 222 5.52 -5.99 22.15
CA THR A 222 6.38 -4.89 22.61
C THR A 222 6.59 -3.90 21.48
N LYS A 223 6.67 -2.60 21.80
CA LYS A 223 6.90 -1.54 20.80
C LYS A 223 8.06 -0.68 21.24
N SER A 224 8.91 -0.30 20.30
CA SER A 224 9.95 0.69 20.56
C SER A 224 9.33 2.09 20.72
N SER A 225 9.98 2.94 21.52
CA SER A 225 9.54 4.31 21.80
C SER A 225 9.60 5.25 20.58
N ASN A 226 10.34 4.87 19.54
CA ASN A 226 10.48 5.64 18.31
C ASN A 226 9.48 5.24 17.21
N LEU A 227 8.50 4.39 17.51
CA LEU A 227 7.43 3.99 16.60
C LEU A 227 6.14 4.78 16.90
N PHE A 228 5.69 5.60 15.97
CA PHE A 228 4.48 6.41 16.09
C PHE A 228 3.43 5.94 15.11
N HIS A 229 2.30 5.45 15.60
CA HIS A 229 1.15 5.17 14.75
C HIS A 229 0.45 6.50 14.43
N ILE A 230 0.41 6.84 13.14
CA ILE A 230 -0.11 8.12 12.64
C ILE A 230 -1.46 7.97 11.92
N MET A 231 -2.11 6.81 12.04
CA MET A 231 -3.45 6.60 11.50
C MET A 231 -4.46 7.59 12.12
N HIS A 232 -5.54 7.86 11.37
CA HIS A 232 -6.80 8.58 11.71
C HIS A 232 -7.06 9.83 10.87
N PHE A 233 -7.11 9.69 9.53
CA PHE A 233 -7.88 10.66 8.73
C PHE A 233 -9.05 9.94 8.07
N CYS A 234 -10.23 10.07 8.66
CA CYS A 234 -11.47 9.87 7.94
C CYS A 234 -11.88 11.25 7.44
N PRO A 235 -11.79 11.54 6.13
CA PRO A 235 -12.23 12.83 5.62
C PRO A 235 -13.71 13.04 5.92
N GLU A 236 -14.14 14.30 6.02
CA GLU A 236 -15.57 14.61 6.05
C GLU A 236 -16.26 14.05 4.81
N SER A 237 -17.47 13.56 5.03
CA SER A 237 -18.30 13.00 3.98
C SER A 237 -18.62 14.06 2.93
N LYS A 238 -18.37 13.75 1.65
CA LYS A 238 -18.82 14.60 0.55
C LYS A 238 -20.31 14.37 0.32
N LEU A 239 -21.02 15.45 -0.01
CA LEU A 239 -22.42 15.37 -0.46
C LEU A 239 -22.55 14.42 -1.65
N LEU A 240 -23.50 13.50 -1.55
CA LEU A 240 -23.87 12.60 -2.65
C LEU A 240 -24.64 13.39 -3.71
N SER A 241 -24.48 13.01 -4.98
CA SER A 241 -25.34 13.55 -6.04
C SER A 241 -26.78 13.08 -5.84
N GLU A 242 -27.73 13.81 -6.43
CA GLU A 242 -29.14 13.48 -6.33
C GLU A 242 -29.46 12.05 -6.77
N ASP A 243 -28.75 11.53 -7.77
CA ASP A 243 -29.00 10.17 -8.30
C ASP A 243 -28.65 9.09 -7.28
N TYR A 244 -27.52 9.24 -6.56
CA TYR A 244 -27.16 8.32 -5.47
C TYR A 244 -28.14 8.45 -4.29
N LEU A 245 -28.53 9.68 -3.94
CA LEU A 245 -29.49 9.91 -2.85
C LEU A 245 -30.85 9.27 -3.18
N LYS A 246 -31.41 9.54 -4.35
CA LYS A 246 -32.70 8.95 -4.80
C LYS A 246 -32.66 7.43 -4.81
N PHE A 247 -31.54 6.83 -5.21
CA PHE A 247 -31.40 5.37 -5.21
C PHE A 247 -31.31 4.78 -3.79
N ILE A 248 -30.52 5.40 -2.91
CA ILE A 248 -30.30 4.96 -1.53
C ILE A 248 -31.56 5.16 -0.67
N GLU A 249 -32.28 6.27 -0.88
CA GLU A 249 -33.44 6.65 -0.07
C GLU A 249 -34.75 6.00 -0.51
N ASP A 250 -34.73 5.12 -1.52
CA ASP A 250 -35.88 4.33 -1.96
C ASP A 250 -36.60 3.72 -0.74
N PRO A 251 -37.88 4.08 -0.49
CA PRO A 251 -38.59 3.66 0.72
C PRO A 251 -38.96 2.17 0.71
N THR A 252 -38.83 1.49 -0.44
CA THR A 252 -39.11 0.05 -0.55
C THR A 252 -37.98 -0.82 0.02
N TYR A 253 -36.81 -0.23 0.29
CA TYR A 253 -35.63 -0.91 0.81
C TYR A 253 -35.14 -0.27 2.11
N GLU A 254 -34.95 -1.11 3.12
CA GLU A 254 -34.47 -0.69 4.44
C GLU A 254 -32.93 -0.60 4.52
N ALA A 255 -32.24 -1.32 3.64
CA ALA A 255 -30.78 -1.42 3.66
C ALA A 255 -30.16 -1.40 2.26
N VAL A 256 -28.97 -0.80 2.20
CA VAL A 256 -28.12 -0.68 1.02
C VAL A 256 -26.81 -1.43 1.26
N ILE A 257 -26.38 -2.15 0.25
CA ILE A 257 -25.08 -2.81 0.18
C ILE A 257 -24.21 -2.03 -0.81
N TYR A 258 -23.01 -1.66 -0.39
CA TYR A 258 -22.00 -1.12 -1.29
C TYR A 258 -21.00 -2.22 -1.68
N VAL A 259 -20.68 -2.33 -2.97
CA VAL A 259 -19.70 -3.30 -3.49
C VAL A 259 -18.65 -2.53 -4.28
N ALA A 260 -17.40 -2.53 -3.81
CA ALA A 260 -16.30 -1.89 -4.54
C ALA A 260 -14.94 -2.50 -4.22
N PHE A 261 -14.24 -2.93 -5.27
CA PHE A 261 -12.91 -3.56 -5.16
C PHE A 261 -11.76 -2.58 -5.50
N GLY A 262 -12.06 -1.30 -5.69
CA GLY A 262 -11.07 -0.28 -6.01
C GLY A 262 -10.55 -0.39 -7.45
N SER A 263 -9.56 0.45 -7.77
CA SER A 263 -8.98 0.54 -9.11
C SER A 263 -7.91 -0.52 -9.40
N PHE A 264 -7.41 -1.21 -8.36
CA PHE A 264 -6.40 -2.25 -8.51
C PHE A 264 -6.97 -3.58 -9.01
N THR A 265 -8.27 -3.82 -8.80
CA THR A 265 -8.96 -4.98 -9.35
C THR A 265 -9.38 -4.68 -10.79
N ASP A 266 -8.60 -5.20 -11.74
CA ASP A 266 -8.94 -5.13 -13.15
C ASP A 266 -9.95 -6.22 -13.50
N TRP A 267 -11.21 -5.86 -13.66
CA TRP A 267 -12.27 -6.82 -13.99
C TRP A 267 -12.18 -7.39 -15.41
N THR A 268 -11.39 -6.79 -16.30
CA THR A 268 -11.24 -7.28 -17.68
C THR A 268 -10.42 -8.57 -17.76
N VAL A 269 -9.54 -8.79 -16.77
CA VAL A 269 -8.70 -9.99 -16.64
C VAL A 269 -9.17 -10.90 -15.51
N ALA A 270 -10.42 -10.74 -15.05
CA ALA A 270 -11.00 -11.59 -14.02
C ALA A 270 -11.04 -13.07 -14.47
N PRO A 271 -10.79 -14.05 -13.58
CA PRO A 271 -10.86 -15.46 -13.92
C PRO A 271 -12.22 -15.85 -14.50
N ASN A 272 -12.23 -16.84 -15.40
CA ASN A 272 -13.45 -17.26 -16.08
C ASN A 272 -14.60 -17.60 -15.11
N GLY A 273 -15.80 -17.11 -15.40
CA GLY A 273 -16.99 -17.29 -14.57
C GLY A 273 -17.04 -16.42 -13.30
N THR A 274 -16.02 -15.63 -12.99
CA THR A 274 -16.03 -14.77 -11.78
C THR A 274 -17.12 -13.71 -11.87
N ILE A 275 -17.18 -12.98 -13.00
CA ILE A 275 -18.18 -11.92 -13.21
C ILE A 275 -19.61 -12.49 -13.14
N GLU A 276 -19.85 -13.65 -13.77
CA GLU A 276 -21.16 -14.32 -13.74
C GLU A 276 -21.57 -14.70 -12.31
N LYS A 277 -20.64 -15.24 -11.51
CA LYS A 277 -20.90 -15.55 -10.10
C LYS A 277 -21.25 -14.31 -9.27
N PHE A 278 -20.57 -13.19 -9.50
CA PHE A 278 -20.91 -11.92 -8.86
C PHE A 278 -22.30 -11.46 -9.27
N VAL A 279 -22.61 -11.45 -10.57
CA VAL A 279 -23.93 -11.07 -11.08
C VAL A 279 -25.03 -11.93 -10.46
N ASN A 280 -24.87 -13.25 -10.46
CA ASN A 280 -25.84 -14.18 -9.88
C ASN A 280 -26.03 -13.92 -8.38
N ALA A 281 -24.93 -13.84 -7.62
CA ALA A 281 -25.00 -13.60 -6.18
C ALA A 281 -25.66 -12.26 -5.83
N LEU A 282 -25.36 -11.18 -6.56
CA LEU A 282 -25.98 -9.87 -6.32
C LEU A 282 -27.45 -9.85 -6.74
N ASN A 283 -27.82 -10.58 -7.80
CA ASN A 283 -29.20 -10.71 -8.23
C ASN A 283 -30.07 -11.49 -7.24
N ASP A 284 -29.49 -12.38 -6.43
CA ASP A 284 -30.19 -13.15 -5.41
C ASP A 284 -30.49 -12.34 -4.14
N LEU A 285 -29.80 -11.20 -3.94
CA LEU A 285 -29.97 -10.29 -2.81
C LEU A 285 -31.07 -9.24 -3.07
N GLU A 286 -32.27 -9.70 -3.43
CA GLU A 286 -33.39 -8.83 -3.82
C GLU A 286 -33.95 -7.98 -2.67
N GLU A 287 -33.65 -8.31 -1.41
CA GLU A 287 -34.12 -7.54 -0.25
C GLU A 287 -33.34 -6.24 -0.02
N TYR A 288 -32.26 -6.02 -0.77
CA TYR A 288 -31.33 -4.90 -0.58
C TYR A 288 -31.18 -4.09 -1.86
N LYS A 289 -30.95 -2.78 -1.73
CA LYS A 289 -30.39 -1.99 -2.84
C LYS A 289 -28.89 -2.21 -2.89
N ILE A 290 -28.34 -2.34 -4.09
CA ILE A 290 -26.90 -2.60 -4.28
C ILE A 290 -26.30 -1.51 -5.13
N ILE A 291 -25.24 -0.86 -4.66
CA ILE A 291 -24.38 -0.01 -5.48
C ILE A 291 -23.11 -0.79 -5.77
N TRP A 292 -22.88 -1.15 -7.02
CA TRP A 292 -21.70 -1.89 -7.45
C TRP A 292 -20.77 -1.00 -8.30
N SER A 293 -19.65 -0.60 -7.70
CA SER A 293 -18.57 0.09 -8.40
C SER A 293 -17.74 -0.93 -9.18
N TYR A 294 -17.90 -0.94 -10.49
CA TYR A 294 -17.39 -1.95 -11.40
C TYR A 294 -17.00 -1.33 -12.76
N ASN A 295 -15.78 -1.60 -13.21
CA ASN A 295 -15.18 -1.06 -14.43
C ASN A 295 -14.78 -2.14 -15.44
N GLY A 296 -15.44 -3.30 -15.43
CA GLY A 296 -15.20 -4.41 -16.37
C GLY A 296 -16.16 -4.46 -17.56
N PRO A 297 -16.21 -5.60 -18.27
CA PRO A 297 -17.16 -5.86 -19.35
C PRO A 297 -18.61 -5.57 -18.95
N SER A 298 -19.42 -5.01 -19.86
CA SER A 298 -20.79 -4.57 -19.52
C SER A 298 -21.66 -5.69 -18.96
N VAL A 299 -22.20 -5.47 -17.76
CA VAL A 299 -23.13 -6.38 -17.05
C VAL A 299 -24.52 -5.78 -16.87
N SER A 300 -24.78 -4.58 -17.39
CA SER A 300 -26.04 -3.83 -17.14
C SER A 300 -27.30 -4.57 -17.59
N HIS A 301 -27.19 -5.44 -18.60
CA HIS A 301 -28.29 -6.26 -19.10
C HIS A 301 -28.48 -7.58 -18.32
N LEU A 302 -27.58 -7.90 -17.39
CA LEU A 302 -27.60 -9.13 -16.59
C LEU A 302 -28.02 -8.88 -15.14
N VAL A 303 -27.93 -7.64 -14.66
CA VAL A 303 -28.29 -7.26 -13.29
C VAL A 303 -29.75 -6.81 -13.20
N LYS A 304 -30.40 -7.10 -12.07
CA LYS A 304 -31.76 -6.64 -11.76
C LYS A 304 -31.79 -5.16 -11.35
N SER A 305 -32.98 -4.56 -11.34
CA SER A 305 -33.19 -3.12 -11.13
C SER A 305 -32.84 -2.61 -9.72
N HIS A 306 -32.70 -3.50 -8.73
CA HIS A 306 -32.22 -3.15 -7.39
C HIS A 306 -30.70 -2.92 -7.34
N ILE A 307 -29.99 -3.10 -8.46
CA ILE A 307 -28.54 -2.98 -8.56
C ILE A 307 -28.17 -1.78 -9.45
N MET A 308 -27.51 -0.79 -8.87
CA MET A 308 -26.88 0.32 -9.57
C MET A 308 -25.43 -0.05 -9.89
N VAL A 309 -25.11 -0.25 -11.17
CA VAL A 309 -23.74 -0.49 -11.64
C VAL A 309 -23.13 0.83 -12.12
N THR A 310 -21.94 1.17 -11.61
CA THR A 310 -21.23 2.40 -11.99
C THR A 310 -19.73 2.15 -12.11
N SER A 311 -19.04 2.82 -13.03
CA SER A 311 -17.58 2.74 -13.16
C SER A 311 -16.84 3.43 -12.01
N TRP A 312 -17.48 4.39 -11.35
CA TRP A 312 -16.95 5.11 -10.21
C TRP A 312 -18.06 5.56 -9.26
N ALA A 313 -17.82 5.47 -7.95
CA ALA A 313 -18.77 5.88 -6.92
C ALA A 313 -18.11 6.73 -5.83
N PRO A 314 -18.82 7.73 -5.27
CA PRO A 314 -18.34 8.56 -4.16
C PRO A 314 -18.35 7.77 -2.84
N GLN A 315 -17.39 6.85 -2.69
CA GLN A 315 -17.31 5.87 -1.60
C GLN A 315 -17.52 6.47 -0.21
N HIS A 316 -16.88 7.59 0.14
CA HIS A 316 -17.01 8.19 1.48
C HIS A 316 -18.44 8.70 1.73
N GLY A 317 -19.07 9.30 0.72
CA GLY A 317 -20.47 9.74 0.78
C GLY A 317 -21.41 8.57 1.00
N ILE A 318 -21.21 7.48 0.25
CA ILE A 318 -22.03 6.27 0.34
C ILE A 318 -21.85 5.62 1.72
N LEU A 319 -20.62 5.33 2.14
CA LEU A 319 -20.33 4.68 3.42
C LEU A 319 -20.73 5.49 4.65
N SER A 320 -20.89 6.81 4.53
CA SER A 320 -21.38 7.66 5.62
C SER A 320 -22.91 7.65 5.75
N HIS A 321 -23.63 7.10 4.77
CA HIS A 321 -25.08 7.14 4.73
C HIS A 321 -25.69 6.05 5.62
N LYS A 322 -26.67 6.40 6.47
CA LYS A 322 -27.24 5.52 7.50
C LYS A 322 -27.93 4.25 6.98
N LYS A 323 -28.43 4.27 5.74
CA LYS A 323 -29.02 3.09 5.09
C LYS A 323 -27.98 2.09 4.58
N VAL A 324 -26.70 2.46 4.49
CA VAL A 324 -25.65 1.54 4.04
C VAL A 324 -25.24 0.66 5.23
N GLN A 325 -25.58 -0.62 5.15
CA GLN A 325 -25.40 -1.59 6.25
C GLN A 325 -24.26 -2.58 6.00
N ALA A 326 -23.82 -2.72 4.75
CA ALA A 326 -22.73 -3.63 4.39
C ALA A 326 -21.84 -3.05 3.30
N PHE A 327 -20.56 -3.40 3.37
CA PHE A 327 -19.55 -3.04 2.37
C PHE A 327 -18.74 -4.26 1.96
N PHE A 328 -18.88 -4.69 0.71
CA PHE A 328 -18.02 -5.69 0.09
C PHE A 328 -16.83 -4.99 -0.57
N THR A 329 -15.63 -5.30 -0.09
CA THR A 329 -14.39 -4.63 -0.49
C THR A 329 -13.23 -5.60 -0.61
N HIS A 330 -12.25 -5.23 -1.45
CA HIS A 330 -10.94 -5.87 -1.51
C HIS A 330 -10.07 -5.67 -0.25
N GLY A 331 -10.52 -4.87 0.73
CA GLY A 331 -9.78 -4.65 1.97
C GLY A 331 -8.62 -3.65 1.88
N GLY A 332 -8.44 -2.98 0.74
CA GLY A 332 -7.44 -1.92 0.61
C GLY A 332 -7.78 -0.69 1.47
N GLN A 333 -6.75 -0.11 2.08
CA GLN A 333 -6.88 1.17 2.78
C GLN A 333 -7.08 2.28 1.76
N LYS A 334 -8.23 2.95 1.80
CA LYS A 334 -8.43 4.20 1.05
C LYS A 334 -8.08 5.40 1.92
N ARG A 335 -7.40 6.37 1.30
CA ARG A 335 -7.13 7.70 1.85
C ARG A 335 -8.31 8.63 1.64
#